data_AF-A0A9P4U1I4-F1
#
_entry.id   AF-A0A9P4U1I4-F1
#
_cell.length_a   1.000
_cell.length_b   1.000
_cell.length_c   1.000
_cell.angle_alpha   90.00
_cell.angle_beta   90.00
_cell.angle_gamma   90.00
#
_symmetry.space_group_name_H-M   'P 1'
#
loop_
_entity.id
_entity.type
_entity.pdbx_description
1 polymer ?
#
loop_
_entity_poly.entity_id
_entity_poly.type
_entity_poly.pdbx_seq_one_letter_code
_entity_poly.pdbx_strand_id
1 'polypeptide(L)'
;MKLSILCHRVLGALYSNTFVAGIVPTGLAIFPANGAKDVNPDTHLVLTFPNNPKAGTSGLIRIYNAEDKKLVDSIDMSIPPSRYPTGRDPGNTNGATKGAEGQAEEDGTLYQTTIVGGHKFHFFPIIVRANVATVYPHNNKLQYGKTYIVEMDPSVLQSSDGSFIGFSGNNSWTFTTKAAPPTKELIRLVVAADGSGDFNTVQGALDFVPATPSKQTTIFIKNGDYEEIVVLREKSNLIIRGESREKVRVGYPNNSFFNKQEAGDKISRRVAFTLDHCTDIQLSSFTVSNYFIGQAEAVLIEGKRIILDHMTLDGSGDAFTTKPASSTYFVDSQLTGHGDTILGYGAVFFHRSEVHSIGPISWTRTDRGNHGNIFVNSSLLGMDEPLPWSVTAANPKGQRPESVFARLTRNCKAEQIKGMNETEVRARCNFPYAEMVLINTKTSGISPRGWGDIEPNSTFEYTNLHLWEYNTMDAKGVPIDISKRNEVGKQLKMPENATTIADYSNPAFVLGWSPVVV
;
A
#
# COMPACT_ATOMS: atom_id res chain seq x y z
N MET A 1 -7.99 86.70 3.47
CA MET A 1 -8.38 85.93 2.26
C MET A 1 -9.13 84.70 2.74
N LYS A 2 -10.48 84.69 2.74
CA LYS A 2 -11.35 84.14 1.67
C LYS A 2 -10.85 82.74 1.24
N LEU A 3 -11.59 81.63 1.43
CA LEU A 3 -12.97 81.41 1.02
C LEU A 3 -13.62 80.22 1.77
N SER A 4 -14.93 80.33 1.98
CA SER A 4 -15.89 79.34 2.49
C SER A 4 -16.34 78.32 1.43
N ILE A 5 -17.11 77.30 1.90
CA ILE A 5 -18.17 76.46 1.27
C ILE A 5 -17.81 74.97 1.40
N LEU A 6 -18.68 73.97 1.67
CA LEU A 6 -20.00 73.79 2.28
C LEU A 6 -20.24 72.26 2.19
N CYS A 7 -20.66 71.62 3.29
CA CYS A 7 -21.52 70.43 3.41
C CYS A 7 -21.63 69.42 2.25
N HIS A 8 -21.45 68.11 2.53
CA HIS A 8 -22.49 67.07 2.33
C HIS A 8 -22.20 65.84 3.19
N ARG A 9 -23.19 65.44 3.99
CA ARG A 9 -23.26 64.14 4.68
C ARG A 9 -23.59 63.07 3.65
N VAL A 10 -22.87 61.94 3.67
CA VAL A 10 -23.39 60.65 3.22
C VAL A 10 -23.11 59.64 4.33
N LEU A 11 -24.18 59.18 5.00
CA LEU A 11 -24.16 57.99 5.84
C LEU A 11 -23.87 56.79 4.93
N GLY A 12 -22.66 56.24 5.01
CA GLY A 12 -22.35 54.91 4.51
C GLY A 12 -22.42 53.92 5.66
N ALA A 13 -23.38 52.99 5.60
CA ALA A 13 -23.52 51.91 6.56
C ALA A 13 -22.23 51.07 6.62
N LEU A 14 -21.57 51.08 7.77
CA LEU A 14 -20.54 50.10 8.12
C LEU A 14 -21.23 48.75 8.29
N TYR A 15 -21.19 47.90 7.27
CA TYR A 15 -21.38 46.47 7.46
C TYR A 15 -20.15 45.96 8.21
N SER A 16 -20.26 45.88 9.54
CA SER A 16 -19.34 45.11 10.35
C SER A 16 -19.54 43.63 10.02
N ASN A 17 -18.71 43.08 9.14
CA ASN A 17 -18.51 41.63 9.09
C ASN A 17 -17.73 41.22 10.34
N THR A 18 -18.43 41.10 11.46
CA THR A 18 -17.96 40.32 12.60
C THR A 18 -17.85 38.87 12.14
N PHE A 19 -16.64 38.45 11.79
CA PHE A 19 -16.28 37.03 11.80
C PHE A 19 -16.49 36.54 13.24
N VAL A 20 -17.60 35.86 13.47
CA VAL A 20 -17.77 35.07 14.68
C VAL A 20 -16.91 33.83 14.49
N ALA A 21 -15.80 33.75 15.23
CA ALA A 21 -15.05 32.51 15.34
C ALA A 21 -16.01 31.43 15.87
N GLY A 22 -16.25 30.38 15.08
CA GLY A 22 -17.06 29.24 15.51
C GLY A 22 -16.49 28.66 16.81
N ILE A 23 -17.38 28.33 17.75
CA ILE A 23 -17.02 27.78 19.06
C ILE A 23 -16.66 26.31 18.88
N VAL A 24 -15.38 26.02 18.72
CA VAL A 24 -14.90 24.63 18.82
C VAL A 24 -15.27 24.09 20.21
N PRO A 25 -15.89 22.90 20.32
CA PRO A 25 -16.19 22.28 21.61
C PRO A 25 -14.98 22.30 22.55
N THR A 26 -15.19 22.63 23.82
CA THR A 26 -14.10 22.88 24.78
C THR A 26 -13.20 21.65 24.90
N GLY A 27 -11.90 21.79 24.60
CA GLY A 27 -10.93 20.70 24.65
C GLY A 27 -10.77 19.86 23.37
N LEU A 28 -11.60 20.08 22.34
CA LEU A 28 -11.41 19.51 21.01
C LEU A 28 -10.43 20.35 20.19
N ALA A 29 -9.37 19.75 19.67
CA ALA A 29 -8.49 20.40 18.69
C ALA A 29 -8.84 19.90 17.28
N ILE A 30 -8.83 20.79 16.30
CA ILE A 30 -9.14 20.44 14.90
C ILE A 30 -8.00 20.88 13.96
N PHE A 31 -7.74 20.06 12.95
CA PHE A 31 -6.83 20.38 11.85
C PHE A 31 -7.50 20.09 10.50
N PRO A 32 -7.46 21.02 9.53
CA PRO A 32 -7.02 22.42 9.66
C PRO A 32 -7.70 23.20 10.80
N ALA A 33 -7.02 24.18 11.40
CA ALA A 33 -7.67 25.01 12.42
C ALA A 33 -8.88 25.76 11.84
N ASN A 34 -9.86 26.15 12.68
CA ASN A 34 -10.99 26.93 12.19
C ASN A 34 -10.52 28.29 11.65
N GLY A 35 -10.93 28.63 10.43
CA GLY A 35 -10.48 29.81 9.69
C GLY A 35 -9.05 29.72 9.17
N ALA A 36 -8.42 28.53 9.18
CA ALA A 36 -7.08 28.34 8.64
C ALA A 36 -6.99 28.78 7.17
N LYS A 37 -5.84 29.31 6.78
CA LYS A 37 -5.50 29.68 5.40
C LYS A 37 -4.34 28.83 4.92
N ASP A 38 -4.12 28.84 3.61
CA ASP A 38 -2.99 28.14 2.96
C ASP A 38 -2.97 26.63 3.22
N VAL A 39 -4.16 26.04 3.33
CA VAL A 39 -4.36 24.60 3.53
C VAL A 39 -4.17 23.84 2.20
N ASN A 40 -3.55 22.66 2.23
CA ASN A 40 -3.45 21.85 1.01
C ASN A 40 -4.83 21.29 0.61
N PRO A 41 -5.19 21.28 -0.68
CA PRO A 41 -6.46 20.70 -1.12
C PRO A 41 -6.62 19.19 -0.86
N ASP A 42 -5.55 18.46 -0.58
CA ASP A 42 -5.59 17.05 -0.19
C ASP A 42 -5.60 16.84 1.33
N THR A 43 -5.89 17.88 2.12
CA THR A 43 -5.97 17.75 3.58
C THR A 43 -7.05 16.78 4.02
N HIS A 44 -6.76 16.02 5.07
CA HIS A 44 -7.79 15.37 5.88
C HIS A 44 -8.40 16.36 6.87
N LEU A 45 -9.54 16.00 7.45
CA LEU A 45 -10.15 16.72 8.56
C LEU A 45 -9.91 15.93 9.84
N VAL A 46 -9.03 16.43 10.70
CA VAL A 46 -8.56 15.74 11.91
C VAL A 46 -9.18 16.38 13.15
N LEU A 47 -9.71 15.55 14.03
CA LEU A 47 -10.30 15.95 15.30
C LEU A 47 -9.57 15.20 16.43
N THR A 48 -8.93 15.94 17.33
CA THR A 48 -8.24 15.39 18.51
C THR A 48 -9.06 15.68 19.76
N PHE A 49 -9.52 14.62 20.40
CA PHE A 49 -10.40 14.66 21.56
C PHE A 49 -9.61 14.53 22.87
N PRO A 50 -10.15 14.99 24.01
CA PRO A 50 -9.63 14.65 25.33
C PRO A 50 -9.73 13.16 25.66
N ASN A 51 -10.76 12.49 25.13
CA ASN A 51 -11.07 11.07 25.35
C ASN A 51 -11.18 10.33 24.01
N ASN A 52 -11.02 9.01 24.01
CA ASN A 52 -11.06 8.22 22.77
C ASN A 52 -12.47 8.25 22.12
N PRO A 53 -12.63 8.82 20.91
CA PRO A 53 -13.89 8.77 20.20
C PRO A 53 -14.07 7.39 19.54
N LYS A 54 -15.26 7.16 18.96
CA LYS A 54 -15.50 6.10 17.98
C LYS A 54 -16.16 6.69 16.75
N ALA A 55 -15.91 6.12 15.58
CA ALA A 55 -16.71 6.42 14.40
C ALA A 55 -18.17 6.03 14.65
N GLY A 56 -19.08 6.93 14.33
CA GLY A 56 -20.51 6.66 14.34
C GLY A 56 -20.95 5.82 13.14
N THR A 57 -22.20 5.39 13.15
CA THR A 57 -22.83 4.59 12.09
C THR A 57 -23.98 5.31 11.41
N SER A 58 -24.08 6.64 11.59
CA SER A 58 -25.13 7.47 11.03
C SER A 58 -24.73 8.95 11.04
N GLY A 59 -25.46 9.77 10.29
CA GLY A 59 -25.19 11.19 10.13
C GLY A 59 -24.28 11.47 8.94
N LEU A 60 -24.22 12.75 8.59
CA LEU A 60 -23.60 13.23 7.37
C LEU A 60 -22.43 14.16 7.68
N ILE A 61 -21.37 14.00 6.89
CA ILE A 61 -20.27 14.94 6.77
C ILE A 61 -20.44 15.62 5.43
N ARG A 62 -20.48 16.94 5.41
CA ARG A 62 -20.70 17.72 4.18
C ARG A 62 -19.68 18.83 4.08
N ILE A 63 -19.11 18.98 2.90
CA ILE A 63 -18.18 20.07 2.59
C ILE A 63 -18.83 20.94 1.52
N TYR A 64 -18.92 22.23 1.79
CA TYR A 64 -19.49 23.22 0.88
C TYR A 64 -18.45 24.23 0.45
N ASN A 65 -18.53 24.71 -0.78
CA ASN A 65 -17.82 25.91 -1.19
C ASN A 65 -18.46 27.13 -0.48
N ALA A 66 -17.66 27.93 0.22
CA ALA A 66 -18.14 29.06 0.99
C ALA A 66 -18.71 30.19 0.13
N GLU A 67 -18.25 30.33 -1.13
CA GLU A 67 -18.62 31.38 -2.08
C GLU A 67 -20.04 31.21 -2.60
N ASP A 68 -20.37 30.02 -3.12
CA ASP A 68 -21.66 29.74 -3.77
C ASP A 68 -22.55 28.76 -2.98
N LYS A 69 -22.08 28.28 -1.82
CA LYS A 69 -22.74 27.29 -0.96
C LYS A 69 -23.06 25.96 -1.64
N LYS A 70 -22.40 25.65 -2.77
CA LYS A 70 -22.58 24.34 -3.41
C LYS A 70 -21.90 23.24 -2.61
N LEU A 71 -22.58 22.10 -2.52
CA LEU A 71 -22.03 20.87 -1.96
C LEU A 71 -20.89 20.37 -2.85
N VAL A 72 -19.72 20.16 -2.25
CA VAL A 72 -18.47 19.73 -2.88
C VAL A 72 -18.21 18.27 -2.57
N ASP A 73 -18.46 17.87 -1.32
CA ASP A 73 -18.36 16.48 -0.90
C ASP A 73 -19.40 16.12 0.15
N SER A 74 -19.81 14.86 0.19
CA SER A 74 -20.76 14.33 1.18
C SER A 74 -20.44 12.89 1.50
N ILE A 75 -20.36 12.57 2.79
CA ILE A 75 -20.15 11.23 3.31
C ILE A 75 -21.32 10.90 4.24
N ASP A 76 -22.03 9.81 3.93
CA ASP A 76 -23.12 9.29 4.76
C ASP A 76 -22.63 8.11 5.61
N MET A 77 -22.51 8.32 6.92
CA MET A 77 -21.99 7.30 7.84
C MET A 77 -22.94 6.10 8.01
N SER A 78 -24.16 6.14 7.48
CA SER A 78 -25.05 4.96 7.41
C SER A 78 -24.63 3.96 6.34
N ILE A 79 -23.82 4.40 5.36
CA ILE A 79 -23.24 3.52 4.35
C ILE A 79 -21.96 2.88 4.94
N PRO A 80 -21.91 1.54 5.09
CA PRO A 80 -20.73 0.85 5.63
C PRO A 80 -19.51 0.97 4.70
N PRO A 81 -18.27 0.91 5.22
CA PRO A 81 -17.07 1.12 4.41
C PRO A 81 -16.81 -0.01 3.40
N SER A 82 -17.25 -1.23 3.70
CA SER A 82 -17.13 -2.43 2.87
C SER A 82 -18.11 -3.48 3.38
N ARG A 83 -18.41 -4.50 2.57
CA ARG A 83 -19.11 -5.72 3.00
C ARG A 83 -18.41 -6.41 4.18
N TYR A 84 -17.08 -6.37 4.16
CA TYR A 84 -16.23 -7.03 5.15
C TYR A 84 -15.28 -5.99 5.79
N PRO A 85 -15.80 -5.10 6.66
CA PRO A 85 -15.04 -3.98 7.22
C PRO A 85 -13.89 -4.41 8.14
N THR A 86 -13.86 -5.67 8.58
CA THR A 86 -12.75 -6.26 9.36
C THR A 86 -11.71 -6.95 8.47
N GLY A 87 -11.88 -6.91 7.14
CA GLY A 87 -11.10 -7.70 6.20
C GLY A 87 -11.36 -9.21 6.32
N ARG A 88 -12.48 -9.61 6.94
CA ARG A 88 -12.85 -11.01 7.19
C ARG A 88 -14.32 -11.25 6.95
N ASP A 89 -14.64 -12.43 6.43
CA ASP A 89 -15.99 -12.95 6.47
C ASP A 89 -16.31 -13.53 7.86
N PRO A 90 -17.29 -12.98 8.59
CA PRO A 90 -17.66 -13.50 9.92
C PRO A 90 -18.23 -14.93 9.88
N GLY A 91 -18.76 -15.38 8.73
CA GLY A 91 -19.25 -16.75 8.54
C GLY A 91 -18.14 -17.76 8.26
N ASN A 92 -16.91 -17.29 8.01
CA ASN A 92 -15.79 -18.14 7.66
C ASN A 92 -15.07 -18.68 8.90
N THR A 93 -15.32 -19.95 9.22
CA THR A 93 -14.71 -20.65 10.35
C THR A 93 -13.42 -21.41 10.00
N ASN A 94 -13.08 -21.53 8.71
CA ASN A 94 -11.94 -22.33 8.24
C ASN A 94 -10.65 -21.50 8.04
N GLY A 95 -10.70 -20.19 8.29
CA GLY A 95 -9.55 -19.30 8.16
C GLY A 95 -9.21 -18.93 6.72
N ALA A 96 -10.16 -18.98 5.77
CA ALA A 96 -9.88 -18.60 4.38
C ALA A 96 -9.27 -17.19 4.29
N THR A 97 -8.28 -17.06 3.42
CA THR A 97 -7.46 -15.85 3.23
C THR A 97 -7.98 -14.94 2.13
N LYS A 98 -8.99 -15.38 1.37
CA LYS A 98 -9.48 -14.74 0.15
C LYS A 98 -11.01 -14.66 0.14
N GLY A 99 -11.54 -13.52 -0.31
CA GLY A 99 -12.97 -13.34 -0.57
C GLY A 99 -13.47 -14.16 -1.76
N ALA A 100 -14.75 -14.53 -1.77
CA ALA A 100 -15.33 -15.32 -2.87
C ALA A 100 -15.24 -14.57 -4.21
N GLU A 101 -14.56 -15.14 -5.21
CA GLU A 101 -14.43 -14.57 -6.56
C GLU A 101 -15.77 -14.60 -7.33
N GLY A 102 -16.01 -13.62 -8.21
CA GLY A 102 -16.97 -13.74 -9.32
C GLY A 102 -18.45 -13.46 -9.02
N GLN A 103 -18.85 -13.23 -7.76
CA GLN A 103 -20.15 -12.62 -7.46
C GLN A 103 -20.00 -11.10 -7.60
N ALA A 104 -20.61 -10.47 -8.60
CA ALA A 104 -20.59 -9.01 -8.69
C ALA A 104 -21.15 -8.40 -7.39
N GLU A 105 -20.56 -7.32 -6.89
CA GLU A 105 -21.31 -6.50 -5.92
C GLU A 105 -22.58 -6.00 -6.60
N GLU A 106 -23.74 -6.46 -6.12
CA GLU A 106 -25.04 -6.29 -6.79
C GLU A 106 -25.46 -4.81 -6.93
N ASP A 107 -24.86 -3.90 -6.15
CA ASP A 107 -25.10 -2.46 -6.23
C ASP A 107 -23.88 -1.66 -5.71
N GLY A 108 -23.35 -0.78 -6.57
CA GLY A 108 -22.18 0.06 -6.30
C GLY A 108 -22.42 1.22 -5.33
N THR A 109 -23.62 1.35 -4.76
CA THR A 109 -23.98 2.36 -3.75
C THR A 109 -24.05 1.81 -2.31
N LEU A 110 -23.93 0.49 -2.14
CA LEU A 110 -24.08 -0.17 -0.84
C LEU A 110 -22.94 0.09 0.15
N TYR A 111 -21.76 0.47 -0.36
CA TYR A 111 -20.56 0.66 0.42
C TYR A 111 -19.87 1.98 0.06
N GLN A 112 -19.14 2.54 1.02
CA GLN A 112 -18.33 3.74 0.78
C GLN A 112 -17.34 3.45 -0.35
N THR A 113 -17.19 4.38 -1.28
CA THR A 113 -16.20 4.27 -2.34
C THR A 113 -15.51 5.59 -2.62
N THR A 114 -14.21 5.55 -2.90
CA THR A 114 -13.39 6.69 -3.34
C THR A 114 -12.62 6.31 -4.60
N ILE A 115 -12.04 7.30 -5.27
CA ILE A 115 -11.22 7.09 -6.47
C ILE A 115 -9.75 7.35 -6.12
N VAL A 116 -8.90 6.32 -6.27
CA VAL A 116 -7.45 6.40 -6.02
C VAL A 116 -6.74 5.98 -7.31
N GLY A 117 -5.86 6.83 -7.84
CA GLY A 117 -5.16 6.56 -9.10
C GLY A 117 -6.10 6.25 -10.29
N GLY A 118 -7.31 6.81 -10.28
CA GLY A 118 -8.33 6.56 -11.32
C GLY A 118 -9.15 5.27 -11.14
N HIS A 119 -8.99 4.54 -10.04
CA HIS A 119 -9.72 3.31 -9.75
C HIS A 119 -10.57 3.43 -8.50
N LYS A 120 -11.69 2.69 -8.47
CA LYS A 120 -12.63 2.68 -7.36
C LYS A 120 -12.15 1.75 -6.25
N PHE A 121 -12.11 2.26 -5.02
CA PHE A 121 -11.81 1.50 -3.83
C PHE A 121 -12.88 1.72 -2.76
N HIS A 122 -13.19 0.68 -2.01
CA HIS A 122 -13.79 0.80 -0.70
C HIS A 122 -12.82 1.47 0.25
N PHE A 123 -13.33 2.31 1.15
CA PHE A 123 -12.51 3.03 2.09
C PHE A 123 -13.25 3.31 3.41
N PHE A 124 -12.48 3.62 4.45
CA PHE A 124 -12.99 4.08 5.73
C PHE A 124 -13.10 5.60 5.69
N PRO A 125 -14.32 6.17 5.76
CA PRO A 125 -14.49 7.61 5.77
C PRO A 125 -13.93 8.27 7.03
N ILE A 126 -13.88 7.51 8.14
CA ILE A 126 -13.26 7.94 9.39
C ILE A 126 -12.37 6.82 9.91
N ILE A 127 -11.13 7.16 10.25
CA ILE A 127 -10.22 6.27 10.96
C ILE A 127 -9.90 6.89 12.32
N VAL A 128 -10.13 6.12 13.38
CA VAL A 128 -9.81 6.51 14.74
C VAL A 128 -8.57 5.78 15.22
N ARG A 129 -7.62 6.55 15.77
CA ARG A 129 -6.41 6.06 16.44
C ARG A 129 -6.30 6.76 17.79
N ALA A 130 -6.43 6.00 18.88
CA ALA A 130 -6.53 6.54 20.23
C ALA A 130 -7.59 7.65 20.33
N ASN A 131 -7.18 8.88 20.60
CA ASN A 131 -8.04 10.05 20.76
C ASN A 131 -8.16 10.92 19.48
N VAL A 132 -7.62 10.47 18.35
CA VAL A 132 -7.64 11.20 17.08
C VAL A 132 -8.60 10.52 16.11
N ALA A 133 -9.60 11.25 15.64
CA ALA A 133 -10.45 10.86 14.52
C ALA A 133 -10.01 11.63 13.27
N THR A 134 -9.61 10.90 12.24
CA THR A 134 -9.28 11.47 10.93
C THR A 134 -10.41 11.15 9.97
N VAL A 135 -11.06 12.18 9.44
CA VAL A 135 -12.04 12.07 8.37
C VAL A 135 -11.30 12.21 7.03
N TYR A 136 -11.61 11.32 6.11
CA TYR A 136 -11.04 11.25 4.76
C TYR A 136 -12.11 11.73 3.77
N PRO A 137 -12.09 12.99 3.32
CA PRO A 137 -12.88 13.41 2.18
C PRO A 137 -12.57 12.53 0.96
N HIS A 138 -13.50 12.42 0.03
CA HIS A 138 -13.19 11.75 -1.23
C HIS A 138 -12.03 12.48 -1.94
N ASN A 139 -11.18 11.71 -2.63
CA ASN A 139 -10.01 12.26 -3.29
C ASN A 139 -10.39 13.30 -4.35
N ASN A 140 -9.53 14.32 -4.49
CA ASN A 140 -9.63 15.34 -5.53
C ASN A 140 -10.92 16.17 -5.52
N LYS A 141 -11.59 16.30 -4.35
CA LYS A 141 -12.80 17.12 -4.20
C LYS A 141 -12.51 18.60 -3.97
N LEU A 142 -11.48 18.93 -3.20
CA LEU A 142 -11.12 20.31 -2.90
C LEU A 142 -10.23 20.89 -4.00
N GLN A 143 -10.36 22.18 -4.23
CA GLN A 143 -9.65 22.95 -5.26
C GLN A 143 -8.79 24.03 -4.59
N TYR A 144 -7.74 24.45 -5.27
CA TYR A 144 -6.92 25.60 -4.87
C TYR A 144 -7.73 26.91 -4.91
N GLY A 145 -7.38 27.84 -4.02
CA GLY A 145 -7.93 29.20 -3.98
C GLY A 145 -9.39 29.27 -3.52
N LYS A 146 -9.89 28.25 -2.82
CA LYS A 146 -11.28 28.18 -2.36
C LYS A 146 -11.36 28.16 -0.86
N THR A 147 -12.45 28.72 -0.33
CA THR A 147 -12.80 28.60 1.09
C THR A 147 -13.91 27.56 1.22
N TYR A 148 -13.77 26.66 2.17
CA TYR A 148 -14.70 25.58 2.41
C TYR A 148 -15.37 25.72 3.78
N ILE A 149 -16.59 25.20 3.86
CA ILE A 149 -17.38 25.08 5.08
C ILE A 149 -17.64 23.60 5.29
N VAL A 150 -17.22 23.09 6.44
CA VAL A 150 -17.46 21.72 6.88
C VAL A 150 -18.64 21.74 7.86
N GLU A 151 -19.64 20.92 7.54
CA GLU A 151 -20.72 20.56 8.43
C GLU A 151 -20.63 19.07 8.76
N MET A 152 -20.95 18.72 10.01
CA MET A 152 -20.85 17.38 10.55
C MET A 152 -21.97 17.17 11.55
N ASP A 153 -22.81 16.16 11.32
CA ASP A 153 -23.85 15.80 12.28
C ASP A 153 -23.23 15.24 13.58
N PRO A 154 -23.83 15.46 14.77
CA PRO A 154 -23.29 14.95 16.04
C PRO A 154 -23.11 13.43 16.07
N SER A 155 -23.94 12.67 15.34
CA SER A 155 -23.87 11.20 15.33
C SER A 155 -22.69 10.61 14.56
N VAL A 156 -21.96 11.44 13.80
CA VAL A 156 -20.79 11.02 12.99
C VAL A 156 -19.65 10.49 13.88
N LEU A 157 -19.52 11.00 15.10
CA LEU A 157 -18.54 10.54 16.09
C LEU A 157 -19.23 10.34 17.44
N GLN A 158 -18.95 9.22 18.08
CA GLN A 158 -19.38 8.94 19.44
C GLN A 158 -18.25 9.31 20.41
N SER A 159 -18.46 10.33 21.25
CA SER A 159 -17.57 10.62 22.38
C SER A 159 -18.15 10.02 23.65
N SER A 160 -17.31 9.43 24.51
CA SER A 160 -17.74 8.78 25.75
C SER A 160 -18.42 9.74 26.74
N ASP A 161 -18.11 11.03 26.66
CA ASP A 161 -18.70 12.12 27.46
C ASP A 161 -19.82 12.87 26.73
N GLY A 162 -20.17 12.47 25.50
CA GLY A 162 -21.17 13.14 24.68
C GLY A 162 -20.78 14.55 24.22
N SER A 163 -19.50 14.96 24.36
CA SER A 163 -19.04 16.33 24.06
C SER A 163 -19.05 16.70 22.59
N PHE A 164 -19.09 15.74 21.68
CA PHE A 164 -19.15 16.02 20.25
C PHE A 164 -20.56 16.41 19.83
N ILE A 165 -20.74 17.70 19.55
CA ILE A 165 -22.03 18.28 19.12
C ILE A 165 -22.08 18.55 17.62
N GLY A 166 -21.10 18.07 16.85
CA GLY A 166 -21.00 18.34 15.42
C GLY A 166 -20.60 19.79 15.07
N PHE A 167 -20.66 20.09 13.78
CA PHE A 167 -20.43 21.41 13.20
C PHE A 167 -21.62 21.77 12.31
N SER A 168 -22.30 22.87 12.58
CA SER A 168 -23.44 23.33 11.76
C SER A 168 -23.70 24.82 11.95
N GLY A 169 -24.29 25.47 10.93
CA GLY A 169 -24.73 26.86 11.01
C GLY A 169 -23.62 27.80 11.48
N ASN A 170 -23.87 28.54 12.56
CA ASN A 170 -22.90 29.48 13.14
C ASN A 170 -21.68 28.79 13.79
N ASN A 171 -21.71 27.47 13.99
CA ASN A 171 -20.60 26.68 14.49
C ASN A 171 -19.87 25.89 13.39
N SER A 172 -20.03 26.27 12.12
CA SER A 172 -19.38 25.56 11.03
C SER A 172 -17.86 25.72 11.08
N TRP A 173 -17.15 24.67 10.70
CA TRP A 173 -15.70 24.70 10.58
C TRP A 173 -15.31 25.18 9.18
N THR A 174 -14.47 26.21 9.09
CA THR A 174 -14.06 26.80 7.82
C THR A 174 -12.55 26.74 7.62
N PHE A 175 -12.10 26.67 6.37
CA PHE A 175 -10.70 26.85 6.01
C PHE A 175 -10.56 27.29 4.54
N THR A 176 -9.45 27.92 4.20
CA THR A 176 -9.10 28.37 2.85
C THR A 176 -7.90 27.60 2.33
N THR A 177 -8.03 26.98 1.16
CA THR A 177 -6.93 26.27 0.50
C THR A 177 -5.91 27.25 -0.07
N LYS A 178 -4.66 26.77 -0.27
CA LYS A 178 -3.59 27.52 -0.95
C LYS A 178 -4.09 28.13 -2.26
N ALA A 179 -3.60 29.32 -2.61
CA ALA A 179 -4.07 30.05 -3.79
C ALA A 179 -3.77 29.33 -5.11
N ALA A 180 -2.67 28.60 -5.19
CA ALA A 180 -2.21 27.90 -6.39
C ALA A 180 -1.44 26.62 -6.01
N PRO A 181 -1.39 25.63 -6.91
CA PRO A 181 -0.50 24.48 -6.75
C PRO A 181 0.98 24.88 -6.80
N PRO A 182 1.88 24.00 -6.33
CA PRO A 182 3.31 24.14 -6.63
C PRO A 182 3.55 24.18 -8.15
N THR A 183 4.68 24.74 -8.59
CA THR A 183 5.03 24.77 -10.02
C THR A 183 5.47 23.38 -10.49
N LYS A 184 5.02 22.95 -11.67
CA LYS A 184 5.29 21.59 -12.20
C LYS A 184 6.75 21.37 -12.59
N GLU A 185 7.53 22.44 -12.70
CA GLU A 185 8.97 22.43 -12.99
C GLU A 185 9.82 22.13 -11.75
N LEU A 186 9.20 22.01 -10.57
CA LEU A 186 9.93 21.63 -9.36
C LEU A 186 10.45 20.20 -9.48
N ILE A 187 11.76 20.07 -9.31
CA ILE A 187 12.44 18.78 -9.18
C ILE A 187 12.24 18.18 -7.78
N ARG A 188 11.53 18.87 -6.88
CA ARG A 188 11.23 18.41 -5.52
C ARG A 188 9.85 18.87 -5.07
N LEU A 189 9.01 17.92 -4.66
CA LEU A 189 7.71 18.13 -4.00
C LEU A 189 7.81 17.61 -2.57
N VAL A 190 7.21 18.29 -1.60
CA VAL A 190 7.24 17.89 -0.19
C VAL A 190 5.86 17.45 0.28
N VAL A 191 5.78 16.26 0.86
CA VAL A 191 4.59 15.72 1.50
C VAL A 191 4.76 15.82 3.02
N ALA A 192 3.78 16.39 3.72
CA ALA A 192 3.80 16.49 5.18
C ALA A 192 2.37 16.43 5.75
N ALA A 193 2.09 15.42 6.58
CA ALA A 193 0.75 15.19 7.14
C ALA A 193 0.22 16.37 7.98
N ASP A 194 1.11 17.19 8.55
CA ASP A 194 0.80 18.40 9.33
C ASP A 194 0.44 19.63 8.47
N GLY A 195 0.45 19.50 7.13
CA GLY A 195 0.16 20.59 6.19
C GLY A 195 1.34 21.51 5.89
N SER A 196 2.53 21.29 6.48
CA SER A 196 3.72 22.12 6.25
C SER A 196 4.41 21.89 4.90
N GLY A 197 3.95 20.89 4.14
CA GLY A 197 4.44 20.53 2.80
C GLY A 197 3.61 21.14 1.68
N ASP A 198 3.92 20.77 0.44
CA ASP A 198 3.12 21.05 -0.75
C ASP A 198 1.81 20.24 -0.76
N PHE A 199 1.84 19.05 -0.15
CA PHE A 199 0.75 18.09 -0.06
C PHE A 199 0.65 17.52 1.36
N ASN A 200 -0.55 17.15 1.80
CA ASN A 200 -0.76 16.38 3.03
C ASN A 200 -0.60 14.87 2.83
N THR A 201 -0.85 14.37 1.61
CA THR A 201 -0.92 12.95 1.28
C THR A 201 0.09 12.55 0.22
N VAL A 202 0.49 11.27 0.23
CA VAL A 202 1.36 10.70 -0.79
C VAL A 202 0.60 10.62 -2.12
N GLN A 203 -0.66 10.18 -2.11
CA GLN A 203 -1.47 10.10 -3.32
C GLN A 203 -1.67 11.48 -3.96
N GLY A 204 -1.91 12.54 -3.18
CA GLY A 204 -2.06 13.90 -3.71
C GLY A 204 -0.83 14.39 -4.48
N ALA A 205 0.37 14.11 -3.98
CA ALA A 205 1.61 14.44 -4.70
C ALA A 205 1.78 13.62 -5.99
N LEU A 206 1.39 12.34 -5.98
CA LEU A 206 1.46 11.47 -7.16
C LEU A 206 0.41 11.83 -8.22
N ASP A 207 -0.78 12.26 -7.80
CA ASP A 207 -1.82 12.78 -8.70
C ASP A 207 -1.34 14.06 -9.39
N PHE A 208 -0.59 14.91 -8.68
CA PHE A 208 -0.08 16.17 -9.20
C PHE A 208 1.12 16.02 -10.15
N VAL A 209 2.10 15.17 -9.81
CA VAL A 209 3.37 15.09 -10.55
C VAL A 209 3.15 14.66 -12.01
N PRO A 210 3.83 15.27 -13.00
CA PRO A 210 3.74 14.84 -14.40
C PRO A 210 4.04 13.34 -14.58
N ALA A 211 3.43 12.71 -15.58
CA ALA A 211 3.66 11.29 -15.86
C ALA A 211 5.13 11.00 -16.26
N THR A 212 5.74 11.88 -17.05
CA THR A 212 7.13 11.77 -17.50
C THR A 212 7.81 13.13 -17.35
N PRO A 213 8.29 13.51 -16.16
CA PRO A 213 8.98 14.77 -15.97
C PRO A 213 10.31 14.77 -16.76
N SER A 214 10.64 15.91 -17.37
CA SER A 214 11.85 16.08 -18.20
C SER A 214 13.16 16.05 -17.39
N LYS A 215 13.05 16.20 -16.07
CA LYS A 215 14.13 16.02 -15.09
C LYS A 215 13.63 15.04 -14.03
N GLN A 216 14.55 14.27 -13.44
CA GLN A 216 14.19 13.39 -12.34
C GLN A 216 13.60 14.21 -11.19
N THR A 217 12.39 13.86 -10.75
CA THR A 217 11.66 14.60 -9.71
C THR A 217 11.60 13.77 -8.44
N THR A 218 11.90 14.40 -7.32
CA THR A 218 11.81 13.80 -5.99
C THR A 218 10.50 14.19 -5.29
N ILE A 219 9.72 13.23 -4.84
CA ILE A 219 8.68 13.42 -3.83
C ILE A 219 9.30 13.07 -2.48
N PHE A 220 9.50 14.08 -1.64
CA PHE A 220 10.07 13.92 -0.31
C PHE A 220 8.98 13.90 0.75
N ILE A 221 8.88 12.79 1.48
CA ILE A 221 7.85 12.55 2.48
C ILE A 221 8.44 12.79 3.86
N LYS A 222 7.92 13.79 4.60
CA LYS A 222 8.33 14.05 5.98
C LYS A 222 7.84 12.95 6.92
N ASN A 223 8.42 12.88 8.11
CA ASN A 223 7.96 11.99 9.17
C ASN A 223 6.46 12.17 9.44
N GLY A 224 5.73 11.06 9.55
CA GLY A 224 4.29 11.05 9.72
C GLY A 224 3.66 9.70 9.43
N ASP A 225 2.41 9.56 9.87
CA ASP A 225 1.54 8.44 9.53
C ASP A 225 0.66 8.84 8.34
N TYR A 226 0.80 8.11 7.24
CA TYR A 226 0.06 8.31 6.00
C TYR A 226 -0.85 7.11 5.79
N GLU A 227 -2.02 7.14 6.44
CA GLU A 227 -2.98 6.05 6.40
C GLU A 227 -3.87 6.13 5.15
N GLU A 228 -3.32 5.72 4.00
CA GLU A 228 -3.94 5.84 2.67
C GLU A 228 -3.58 4.64 1.76
N ILE A 229 -4.48 4.31 0.82
CA ILE A 229 -4.13 3.45 -0.32
C ILE A 229 -3.39 4.32 -1.34
N VAL A 230 -2.24 3.86 -1.81
CA VAL A 230 -1.42 4.59 -2.78
C VAL A 230 -1.34 3.84 -4.11
N VAL A 231 -1.68 4.53 -5.19
CA VAL A 231 -1.70 4.01 -6.55
C VAL A 231 -0.91 4.95 -7.46
N LEU A 232 0.31 4.53 -7.82
CA LEU A 232 1.14 5.19 -8.82
C LEU A 232 0.98 4.47 -10.17
N ARG A 233 0.51 5.16 -11.21
CA ARG A 233 0.25 4.54 -12.52
C ARG A 233 0.85 5.30 -13.68
N GLU A 234 1.40 4.55 -14.64
CA GLU A 234 1.79 5.07 -15.95
C GLU A 234 2.78 6.26 -15.84
N LYS A 235 3.65 6.23 -14.81
CA LYS A 235 4.65 7.28 -14.57
C LYS A 235 6.07 6.75 -14.65
N SER A 236 6.99 7.70 -14.83
CA SER A 236 8.41 7.42 -14.85
C SER A 236 9.28 8.52 -14.27
N ASN A 237 10.56 8.21 -14.04
CA ASN A 237 11.60 9.18 -13.67
C ASN A 237 11.33 9.89 -12.33
N LEU A 238 10.88 9.13 -11.33
CA LEU A 238 10.56 9.65 -9.98
C LEU A 238 11.40 8.98 -8.91
N ILE A 239 11.80 9.77 -7.91
CA ILE A 239 12.29 9.29 -6.62
C ILE A 239 11.23 9.62 -5.58
N ILE A 240 10.76 8.64 -4.82
CA ILE A 240 9.86 8.83 -3.69
C ILE A 240 10.68 8.48 -2.45
N ARG A 241 11.00 9.48 -1.63
CA ARG A 241 11.94 9.36 -0.53
C ARG A 241 11.33 9.81 0.77
N GLY A 242 11.30 8.92 1.75
CA GLY A 242 10.98 9.29 3.12
C GLY A 242 12.14 10.00 3.82
N GLU A 243 11.82 10.86 4.77
CA GLU A 243 12.77 11.47 5.71
C GLU A 243 13.42 10.42 6.63
N SER A 244 12.70 9.35 6.96
CA SER A 244 13.18 8.23 7.78
C SER A 244 12.38 6.98 7.46
N ARG A 245 13.09 5.86 7.38
CA ARG A 245 12.51 4.53 7.16
C ARG A 245 11.45 4.18 8.21
N GLU A 246 11.72 4.48 9.48
CA GLU A 246 10.89 4.08 10.63
C GLU A 246 9.76 5.08 10.94
N LYS A 247 9.96 6.36 10.59
CA LYS A 247 9.05 7.45 10.97
C LYS A 247 8.16 7.93 9.84
N VAL A 248 8.46 7.58 8.59
CA VAL A 248 7.52 7.73 7.47
C VAL A 248 6.81 6.39 7.27
N ARG A 249 5.56 6.31 7.73
CA ARG A 249 4.75 5.09 7.70
C ARG A 249 3.56 5.29 6.78
N VAL A 250 3.61 4.66 5.60
CA VAL A 250 2.52 4.66 4.63
C VAL A 250 1.80 3.33 4.74
N GLY A 251 0.47 3.32 4.81
CA GLY A 251 -0.23 2.04 4.90
C GLY A 251 -1.72 2.14 5.02
N TYR A 252 -2.40 1.02 4.83
CA TYR A 252 -3.86 0.99 4.88
C TYR A 252 -4.38 -0.38 5.31
N PRO A 253 -5.53 -0.47 6.01
CA PRO A 253 -6.20 -1.73 6.26
C PRO A 253 -6.90 -2.23 4.99
N ASN A 254 -6.19 -2.96 4.12
CA ASN A 254 -6.74 -3.45 2.84
C ASN A 254 -6.50 -4.93 2.60
N ASN A 255 -7.45 -5.67 2.03
CA ASN A 255 -7.20 -7.03 1.56
C ASN A 255 -8.29 -7.47 0.58
N SER A 256 -8.22 -8.73 0.14
CA SER A 256 -9.17 -9.31 -0.82
C SER A 256 -10.62 -9.42 -0.32
N PHE A 257 -10.87 -9.25 0.98
CA PHE A 257 -12.23 -9.20 1.53
C PHE A 257 -12.75 -7.76 1.57
N PHE A 258 -11.92 -6.83 2.05
CA PHE A 258 -12.30 -5.42 2.17
C PHE A 258 -12.47 -4.77 0.80
N ASN A 259 -11.51 -4.99 -0.09
CA ASN A 259 -11.55 -4.60 -1.49
C ASN A 259 -11.42 -5.84 -2.38
N LYS A 260 -12.56 -6.47 -2.61
CA LYS A 260 -12.65 -7.63 -3.49
C LYS A 260 -12.30 -7.25 -4.93
N GLN A 261 -11.65 -8.19 -5.63
CA GLN A 261 -11.44 -8.10 -7.07
C GLN A 261 -12.76 -8.34 -7.81
N GLU A 262 -13.16 -7.38 -8.65
CA GLU A 262 -14.35 -7.42 -9.48
C GLU A 262 -13.99 -7.65 -10.96
N ALA A 263 -14.98 -8.09 -11.74
CA ALA A 263 -14.81 -8.26 -13.18
C ALA A 263 -14.58 -6.91 -13.86
N GLY A 264 -13.51 -6.80 -14.65
CA GLY A 264 -13.16 -5.58 -15.39
C GLY A 264 -12.20 -4.63 -14.66
N ASP A 265 -11.89 -4.90 -13.39
CA ASP A 265 -10.83 -4.19 -12.68
C ASP A 265 -9.48 -4.35 -13.38
N LYS A 266 -8.80 -3.23 -13.60
CA LYS A 266 -7.51 -3.20 -14.32
C LYS A 266 -6.31 -3.39 -13.39
N ILE A 267 -6.49 -3.17 -12.09
CA ILE A 267 -5.44 -3.31 -11.08
C ILE A 267 -5.90 -4.25 -9.96
N SER A 268 -4.95 -4.73 -9.17
CA SER A 268 -5.24 -5.44 -7.92
C SER A 268 -5.89 -4.48 -6.93
N ARG A 269 -7.00 -4.88 -6.30
CA ARG A 269 -7.70 -4.03 -5.32
C ARG A 269 -7.30 -4.25 -3.86
N ARG A 270 -6.46 -5.24 -3.57
CA ARG A 270 -6.07 -5.68 -2.22
C ARG A 270 -4.76 -5.05 -1.67
N VAL A 271 -4.20 -4.10 -2.41
CA VAL A 271 -2.90 -3.46 -2.16
C VAL A 271 -2.99 -2.31 -1.16
N ALA A 272 -1.93 -2.08 -0.37
CA ALA A 272 -1.71 -0.80 0.31
C ALA A 272 -0.98 0.20 -0.61
N PHE A 273 0.04 -0.24 -1.34
CA PHE A 273 0.79 0.56 -2.31
C PHE A 273 0.96 -0.21 -3.62
N THR A 274 0.71 0.42 -4.77
CA THR A 274 0.95 -0.21 -6.07
C THR A 274 1.65 0.71 -7.05
N LEU A 275 2.55 0.12 -7.83
CA LEU A 275 3.12 0.70 -9.05
C LEU A 275 2.52 -0.06 -10.22
N ASP A 276 1.75 0.63 -11.06
CA ASP A 276 1.08 0.05 -12.21
C ASP A 276 1.65 0.65 -13.52
N HIS A 277 2.18 -0.19 -14.39
CA HIS A 277 2.81 0.21 -15.65
C HIS A 277 3.87 1.33 -15.48
N CYS A 278 4.65 1.28 -14.41
CA CYS A 278 5.66 2.31 -14.09
C CYS A 278 7.06 1.95 -14.60
N THR A 279 7.90 2.96 -14.84
CA THR A 279 9.31 2.74 -15.18
C THR A 279 10.24 3.72 -14.50
N ASP A 280 11.49 3.34 -14.20
CA ASP A 280 12.49 4.28 -13.64
C ASP A 280 12.01 4.99 -12.36
N ILE A 281 11.52 4.19 -11.40
CA ILE A 281 11.03 4.66 -10.09
C ILE A 281 11.95 4.13 -8.99
N GLN A 282 12.34 5.00 -8.06
CA GLN A 282 12.97 4.61 -6.80
C GLN A 282 12.06 4.94 -5.63
N LEU A 283 11.71 3.93 -4.82
CA LEU A 283 11.18 4.14 -3.47
C LEU A 283 12.34 4.01 -2.49
N SER A 284 12.50 4.98 -1.58
CA SER A 284 13.60 4.93 -0.61
C SER A 284 13.27 5.46 0.78
N SER A 285 13.75 4.76 1.82
CA SER A 285 13.74 5.27 3.21
C SER A 285 12.35 5.56 3.80
N PHE A 286 11.36 4.69 3.56
CA PHE A 286 10.08 4.70 4.29
C PHE A 286 9.52 3.29 4.47
N THR A 287 8.51 3.17 5.33
CA THR A 287 7.79 1.92 5.58
C THR A 287 6.47 1.90 4.82
N VAL A 288 6.15 0.77 4.19
CA VAL A 288 4.83 0.49 3.62
C VAL A 288 4.23 -0.71 4.35
N SER A 289 3.05 -0.52 4.94
CA SER A 289 2.36 -1.58 5.69
C SER A 289 0.93 -1.78 5.19
N ASN A 290 0.52 -3.04 5.06
CA ASN A 290 -0.88 -3.40 4.95
C ASN A 290 -1.35 -3.94 6.29
N TYR A 291 -2.30 -3.25 6.93
CA TYR A 291 -2.72 -3.57 8.31
C TYR A 291 -3.66 -4.77 8.38
N PHE A 292 -4.21 -5.21 7.25
CA PHE A 292 -5.05 -6.40 7.19
C PHE A 292 -4.25 -7.66 6.89
N ILE A 293 -4.89 -8.78 7.23
CA ILE A 293 -4.30 -10.11 7.14
C ILE A 293 -5.02 -10.99 6.12
N GLY A 294 -4.40 -12.10 5.72
CA GLY A 294 -4.86 -12.91 4.58
C GLY A 294 -4.14 -12.48 3.31
N GLN A 295 -4.83 -12.39 2.16
CA GLN A 295 -4.24 -11.84 0.94
C GLN A 295 -4.25 -10.31 0.97
N ALA A 296 -3.13 -9.74 1.41
CA ALA A 296 -2.96 -8.33 1.74
C ALA A 296 -1.53 -7.87 1.40
N GLU A 297 -1.36 -7.31 0.20
CA GLU A 297 -0.07 -6.82 -0.27
C GLU A 297 0.28 -5.49 0.37
N ALA A 298 1.52 -5.38 0.87
CA ALA A 298 2.13 -4.10 1.17
C ALA A 298 2.43 -3.37 -0.15
N VAL A 299 3.15 -4.03 -1.05
CA VAL A 299 3.54 -3.47 -2.35
C VAL A 299 3.25 -4.46 -3.49
N LEU A 300 2.62 -3.95 -4.55
CA LEU A 300 2.53 -4.63 -5.84
C LEU A 300 3.22 -3.81 -6.93
N ILE A 301 4.02 -4.47 -7.77
CA ILE A 301 4.74 -3.84 -8.88
C ILE A 301 4.37 -4.49 -10.21
N GLU A 302 3.86 -3.68 -11.12
CA GLU A 302 3.85 -3.88 -12.54
C GLU A 302 4.71 -2.78 -13.17
N GLY A 303 5.99 -3.07 -13.43
CA GLY A 303 6.92 -2.03 -13.84
C GLY A 303 8.35 -2.48 -14.05
N LYS A 304 9.13 -1.68 -14.77
CA LYS A 304 10.52 -1.99 -15.14
C LYS A 304 11.48 -0.97 -14.58
N ARG A 305 12.69 -1.41 -14.22
CA ARG A 305 13.72 -0.53 -13.64
C ARG A 305 13.22 0.16 -12.38
N ILE A 306 12.64 -0.65 -11.48
CA ILE A 306 12.16 -0.20 -10.19
C ILE A 306 13.23 -0.48 -9.13
N ILE A 307 13.46 0.47 -8.22
CA ILE A 307 14.37 0.32 -7.08
C ILE A 307 13.57 0.46 -5.80
N LEU A 308 13.68 -0.53 -4.92
CA LEU A 308 13.25 -0.45 -3.52
C LEU A 308 14.51 -0.44 -2.65
N ASP A 309 14.85 0.73 -2.10
CA ASP A 309 16.10 0.97 -1.39
C ASP A 309 15.82 1.40 0.07
N HIS A 310 16.44 0.72 1.04
CA HIS A 310 16.25 1.06 2.45
C HIS A 310 14.77 1.15 2.89
N MET A 311 13.96 0.21 2.44
CA MET A 311 12.52 0.12 2.68
C MET A 311 12.20 -0.90 3.78
N THR A 312 11.09 -0.72 4.49
CA THR A 312 10.41 -1.80 5.23
C THR A 312 9.06 -2.05 4.58
N LEU A 313 8.79 -3.29 4.17
CA LEU A 313 7.50 -3.71 3.64
C LEU A 313 6.85 -4.72 4.58
N ASP A 314 5.68 -4.40 5.12
CA ASP A 314 4.95 -5.28 6.03
C ASP A 314 3.58 -5.62 5.46
N GLY A 315 3.42 -6.83 4.95
CA GLY A 315 2.15 -7.33 4.45
C GLY A 315 1.74 -8.62 5.14
N SER A 316 0.88 -9.39 4.48
CA SER A 316 0.40 -10.67 4.99
C SER A 316 0.74 -11.79 4.00
N GLY A 317 -0.24 -12.59 3.57
CA GLY A 317 -0.06 -13.41 2.38
C GLY A 317 0.03 -12.54 1.13
N ASP A 318 0.90 -12.93 0.19
CA ASP A 318 1.24 -12.17 -1.03
C ASP A 318 1.90 -10.79 -0.75
N ALA A 319 2.46 -10.57 0.46
CA ALA A 319 2.95 -9.28 0.96
C ALA A 319 3.71 -8.40 -0.06
N PHE A 320 4.57 -9.01 -0.88
CA PHE A 320 5.21 -8.37 -2.02
C PHE A 320 4.88 -9.11 -3.31
N THR A 321 4.24 -8.42 -4.26
CA THR A 321 3.85 -9.01 -5.54
C THR A 321 4.55 -8.29 -6.70
N THR A 322 5.06 -9.06 -7.66
CA THR A 322 5.46 -8.52 -8.97
C THR A 322 4.59 -9.10 -10.07
N LYS A 323 4.33 -8.35 -11.14
CA LYS A 323 3.63 -8.84 -12.33
C LYS A 323 4.61 -9.30 -13.41
N PRO A 324 4.16 -10.11 -14.39
CA PRO A 324 4.99 -10.54 -15.51
C PRO A 324 5.72 -9.37 -16.18
N ALA A 325 6.92 -9.64 -16.70
CA ALA A 325 7.80 -8.66 -17.36
C ALA A 325 8.23 -7.45 -16.49
N SER A 326 8.04 -7.51 -15.16
CA SER A 326 8.57 -6.51 -14.23
C SER A 326 10.05 -6.75 -13.91
N SER A 327 10.81 -5.69 -13.61
CA SER A 327 12.21 -5.79 -13.14
C SER A 327 12.49 -4.86 -11.96
N THR A 328 12.89 -5.42 -10.83
CA THR A 328 13.04 -4.71 -9.55
C THR A 328 14.38 -5.03 -8.87
N TYR A 329 15.10 -3.99 -8.45
CA TYR A 329 16.24 -4.10 -7.53
C TYR A 329 15.77 -3.81 -6.11
N PHE A 330 15.84 -4.81 -5.22
CA PHE A 330 15.41 -4.72 -3.83
C PHE A 330 16.65 -4.75 -2.94
N VAL A 331 17.02 -3.63 -2.33
CA VAL A 331 18.34 -3.45 -1.70
C VAL A 331 18.25 -2.84 -0.31
N ASP A 332 19.06 -3.33 0.62
CA ASP A 332 19.16 -2.85 2.01
C ASP A 332 17.80 -2.73 2.72
N SER A 333 16.86 -3.61 2.36
CA SER A 333 15.44 -3.50 2.69
C SER A 333 14.93 -4.74 3.42
N GLN A 334 13.79 -4.60 4.10
CA GLN A 334 13.13 -5.71 4.81
C GLN A 334 11.72 -5.96 4.25
N LEU A 335 11.34 -7.23 4.25
CA LEU A 335 10.00 -7.69 3.87
C LEU A 335 9.46 -8.67 4.92
N THR A 336 8.29 -8.38 5.47
CA THR A 336 7.56 -9.27 6.37
C THR A 336 6.27 -9.74 5.72
N GLY A 337 5.99 -11.04 5.81
CA GLY A 337 4.69 -11.61 5.42
C GLY A 337 4.39 -12.90 6.16
N HIS A 338 3.25 -13.51 5.86
CA HIS A 338 2.76 -14.68 6.59
C HIS A 338 2.73 -15.97 5.76
N GLY A 339 3.16 -15.96 4.50
CA GLY A 339 3.20 -17.15 3.65
C GLY A 339 2.81 -16.81 2.22
N ASP A 340 3.48 -17.43 1.27
CA ASP A 340 3.61 -16.90 -0.09
C ASP A 340 3.99 -15.41 -0.04
N THR A 341 4.90 -15.05 0.87
CA THR A 341 5.26 -13.65 1.17
C THR A 341 5.65 -12.89 -0.08
N ILE A 342 6.32 -13.56 -1.02
CA ILE A 342 6.64 -13.06 -2.35
C ILE A 342 5.79 -13.80 -3.39
N LEU A 343 4.91 -13.07 -4.07
CA LEU A 343 4.23 -13.55 -5.26
C LEU A 343 5.01 -13.07 -6.50
N GLY A 344 6.00 -13.86 -6.90
CA GLY A 344 7.08 -13.42 -7.80
C GLY A 344 6.90 -13.85 -9.24
N TYR A 345 6.33 -12.99 -10.08
CA TYR A 345 6.26 -13.22 -11.53
C TYR A 345 7.42 -12.56 -12.29
N GLY A 346 7.86 -11.39 -11.84
CA GLY A 346 8.92 -10.61 -12.48
C GLY A 346 10.32 -10.92 -11.94
N ALA A 347 11.32 -10.36 -12.62
CA ALA A 347 12.71 -10.43 -12.18
C ALA A 347 12.92 -9.54 -10.95
N VAL A 348 13.39 -10.11 -9.86
CA VAL A 348 13.72 -9.37 -8.64
C VAL A 348 15.08 -9.78 -8.14
N PHE A 349 15.95 -8.80 -7.93
CA PHE A 349 17.27 -9.01 -7.36
C PHE A 349 17.29 -8.43 -5.94
N PHE A 350 17.25 -9.31 -4.94
CA PHE A 350 17.31 -9.00 -3.52
C PHE A 350 18.75 -8.97 -3.04
N HIS A 351 19.25 -7.80 -2.67
CA HIS A 351 20.62 -7.59 -2.25
C HIS A 351 20.70 -7.04 -0.83
N ARG A 352 21.49 -7.67 0.04
CA ARG A 352 21.66 -7.24 1.44
C ARG A 352 20.33 -6.96 2.15
N SER A 353 19.34 -7.80 1.88
CA SER A 353 17.96 -7.60 2.32
C SER A 353 17.50 -8.77 3.18
N GLU A 354 16.45 -8.56 3.97
CA GLU A 354 15.91 -9.59 4.87
C GLU A 354 14.45 -9.87 4.53
N VAL A 355 14.09 -11.15 4.48
CA VAL A 355 12.70 -11.58 4.26
C VAL A 355 12.27 -12.47 5.42
N HIS A 356 11.19 -12.09 6.08
CA HIS A 356 10.57 -12.81 7.18
C HIS A 356 9.25 -13.44 6.70
N SER A 357 9.07 -14.73 6.94
CA SER A 357 7.82 -15.41 6.62
C SER A 357 7.44 -16.46 7.67
N ILE A 358 6.16 -16.54 8.01
CA ILE A 358 5.64 -17.70 8.76
C ILE A 358 5.64 -18.95 7.87
N GLY A 359 5.07 -18.84 6.66
CA GLY A 359 4.96 -19.94 5.71
C GLY A 359 6.03 -19.92 4.61
N PRO A 360 5.70 -20.44 3.42
CA PRO A 360 6.56 -20.34 2.25
C PRO A 360 6.96 -18.89 1.97
N ILE A 361 8.25 -18.67 1.72
CA ILE A 361 8.78 -17.34 1.43
C ILE A 361 8.30 -16.85 0.08
N SER A 362 8.37 -17.70 -0.95
CA SER A 362 7.96 -17.35 -2.30
C SER A 362 6.96 -18.35 -2.86
N TRP A 363 5.99 -17.82 -3.60
CA TRP A 363 5.40 -18.55 -4.70
C TRP A 363 6.00 -18.00 -5.99
N THR A 364 7.03 -18.67 -6.47
CA THR A 364 7.76 -18.28 -7.67
C THR A 364 6.96 -18.66 -8.91
N ARG A 365 6.69 -17.69 -9.79
CA ARG A 365 5.77 -17.80 -10.92
C ARG A 365 6.38 -17.26 -12.21
N THR A 366 7.69 -17.43 -12.34
CA THR A 366 8.48 -16.89 -13.45
C THR A 366 8.04 -17.48 -14.78
N ASP A 367 7.82 -16.60 -15.76
CA ASP A 367 7.50 -16.97 -17.13
C ASP A 367 8.76 -17.24 -17.95
N ARG A 368 8.61 -18.03 -19.02
CA ARG A 368 9.68 -18.36 -19.96
C ARG A 368 10.45 -17.12 -20.42
N GLY A 369 11.78 -17.20 -20.36
CA GLY A 369 12.68 -16.18 -20.93
C GLY A 369 12.89 -14.95 -20.04
N ASN A 370 12.38 -14.95 -18.81
CA ASN A 370 12.67 -13.94 -17.80
C ASN A 370 13.41 -14.57 -16.64
N HIS A 371 14.23 -13.76 -15.96
CA HIS A 371 14.75 -14.16 -14.66
C HIS A 371 13.67 -14.05 -13.56
N GLY A 372 13.83 -14.84 -12.51
CA GLY A 372 12.93 -14.90 -11.36
C GLY A 372 13.44 -14.12 -10.14
N ASN A 373 13.40 -14.73 -8.95
CA ASN A 373 13.72 -14.06 -7.69
C ASN A 373 15.10 -14.48 -7.17
N ILE A 374 16.07 -13.59 -7.26
CA ILE A 374 17.48 -13.87 -6.97
C ILE A 374 17.89 -13.17 -5.68
N PHE A 375 18.43 -13.92 -4.73
CA PHE A 375 18.85 -13.43 -3.42
C PHE A 375 20.37 -13.49 -3.31
N VAL A 376 21.01 -12.35 -3.09
CA VAL A 376 22.47 -12.23 -3.00
C VAL A 376 22.86 -11.50 -1.73
N ASN A 377 23.66 -12.15 -0.88
CA ASN A 377 24.08 -11.63 0.43
C ASN A 377 22.89 -11.20 1.31
N SER A 378 21.76 -11.90 1.18
CA SER A 378 20.49 -11.59 1.85
C SER A 378 20.18 -12.62 2.96
N SER A 379 19.17 -12.35 3.77
CA SER A 379 18.71 -13.24 4.85
C SER A 379 17.28 -13.69 4.60
N LEU A 380 17.01 -14.99 4.74
CA LEU A 380 15.69 -15.59 4.67
C LEU A 380 15.33 -16.24 6.00
N LEU A 381 14.29 -15.72 6.66
CA LEU A 381 13.99 -16.00 8.06
C LEU A 381 12.58 -16.58 8.19
N GLY A 382 12.49 -17.84 8.62
CA GLY A 382 11.26 -18.50 9.01
C GLY A 382 10.84 -18.07 10.43
N MET A 383 9.57 -17.73 10.60
CA MET A 383 8.98 -17.31 11.87
C MET A 383 8.14 -18.45 12.46
N ASP A 384 8.46 -18.87 13.69
CA ASP A 384 7.69 -19.90 14.42
C ASP A 384 6.44 -19.32 15.08
N GLU A 385 5.51 -18.89 14.24
CA GLU A 385 4.23 -18.30 14.63
C GLU A 385 3.08 -19.01 13.89
N PRO A 386 1.86 -19.00 14.43
CA PRO A 386 0.71 -19.49 13.67
C PRO A 386 0.28 -18.46 12.63
N LEU A 387 -0.22 -18.93 11.49
CA LEU A 387 -0.84 -18.05 10.49
C LEU A 387 -1.98 -17.26 11.15
N PRO A 388 -1.97 -15.92 11.13
CA PRO A 388 -2.90 -15.14 11.94
C PRO A 388 -4.36 -15.32 11.52
N TRP A 389 -4.63 -15.68 10.26
CA TRP A 389 -5.99 -16.01 9.79
C TRP A 389 -6.54 -17.35 10.27
N SER A 390 -5.65 -18.26 10.68
CA SER A 390 -6.03 -19.61 11.07
C SER A 390 -6.30 -19.74 12.57
N VAL A 391 -5.97 -18.71 13.34
CA VAL A 391 -6.23 -18.63 14.78
C VAL A 391 -7.70 -18.23 14.96
N THR A 392 -8.51 -19.17 15.41
CA THR A 392 -9.95 -18.97 15.67
C THR A 392 -10.33 -19.55 17.03
N ALA A 393 -11.54 -19.29 17.52
CA ALA A 393 -12.03 -19.93 18.74
C ALA A 393 -12.03 -21.48 18.62
N ALA A 394 -12.30 -22.01 17.42
CA ALA A 394 -12.26 -23.45 17.14
C ALA A 394 -10.83 -24.00 16.91
N ASN A 395 -9.88 -23.14 16.52
CA ASN A 395 -8.49 -23.48 16.31
C ASN A 395 -7.55 -22.45 16.98
N PRO A 396 -7.46 -22.43 18.32
CA PRO A 396 -6.71 -21.40 19.04
C PRO A 396 -5.19 -21.50 18.85
N LYS A 397 -4.67 -22.66 18.42
CA LYS A 397 -3.25 -22.86 18.12
C LYS A 397 -2.86 -22.35 16.72
N GLY A 398 -3.84 -22.13 15.84
CA GLY A 398 -3.61 -21.84 14.44
C GLY A 398 -2.90 -22.95 13.67
N GLN A 399 -2.82 -22.78 12.35
CA GLN A 399 -1.99 -23.54 11.46
C GLN A 399 -0.56 -22.98 11.49
N ARG A 400 0.42 -23.87 11.60
CA ARG A 400 1.85 -23.55 11.56
C ARG A 400 2.48 -24.27 10.37
N PRO A 401 2.44 -23.68 9.17
CA PRO A 401 3.11 -24.26 8.01
C PRO A 401 4.63 -24.26 8.22
N GLU A 402 5.33 -25.15 7.51
CA GLU A 402 6.79 -25.05 7.42
C GLU A 402 7.18 -23.80 6.62
N SER A 403 8.17 -23.06 7.12
CA SER A 403 8.83 -22.02 6.32
C SER A 403 9.80 -22.68 5.34
N VAL A 404 9.55 -22.49 4.04
CA VAL A 404 10.31 -23.05 2.91
C VAL A 404 10.64 -21.94 1.92
N PHE A 405 11.68 -22.09 1.10
CA PHE A 405 12.10 -21.07 0.14
C PHE A 405 11.03 -20.76 -0.90
N ALA A 406 10.57 -21.79 -1.61
CA ALA A 406 9.50 -21.67 -2.58
C ALA A 406 8.64 -22.93 -2.63
N ARG A 407 7.41 -22.79 -3.11
CA ARG A 407 6.52 -23.91 -3.47
C ARG A 407 5.93 -23.74 -4.87
N LEU A 408 5.66 -24.85 -5.54
CA LEU A 408 5.16 -24.92 -6.92
C LEU A 408 4.03 -25.95 -7.02
N THR A 409 2.99 -25.74 -6.22
CA THR A 409 1.78 -26.58 -6.25
C THR A 409 0.84 -26.16 -7.39
N ARG A 410 0.12 -27.10 -8.00
CA ARG A 410 -0.92 -26.84 -9.02
C ARG A 410 -1.94 -25.82 -8.49
N ASN A 411 -2.00 -24.63 -9.09
CA ASN A 411 -2.84 -23.54 -8.57
C ASN A 411 -4.06 -23.16 -9.42
N CYS A 412 -4.44 -24.00 -10.37
CA CYS A 412 -5.63 -23.73 -11.17
C CYS A 412 -6.86 -24.42 -10.61
N LYS A 413 -7.98 -23.72 -10.67
CA LYS A 413 -9.32 -24.27 -10.48
C LYS A 413 -9.74 -25.07 -11.71
N ALA A 414 -10.63 -26.05 -11.53
CA ALA A 414 -11.12 -26.91 -12.61
C ALA A 414 -11.73 -26.10 -13.77
N GLU A 415 -12.41 -25.00 -13.46
CA GLU A 415 -13.03 -24.10 -14.43
C GLU A 415 -11.99 -23.35 -15.26
N GLN A 416 -10.83 -23.03 -14.67
CA GLN A 416 -9.75 -22.31 -15.34
C GLN A 416 -9.00 -23.16 -16.35
N ILE A 417 -9.11 -24.49 -16.25
CA ILE A 417 -8.43 -25.47 -17.11
C ILE A 417 -9.40 -26.24 -18.02
N LYS A 418 -10.68 -25.88 -17.98
CA LYS A 418 -11.71 -26.54 -18.78
C LYS A 418 -11.41 -26.35 -20.27
N GLY A 419 -11.27 -27.47 -20.99
CA GLY A 419 -10.99 -27.47 -22.43
C GLY A 419 -9.51 -27.34 -22.79
N MET A 420 -8.61 -27.23 -21.81
CA MET A 420 -7.17 -27.27 -22.03
C MET A 420 -6.66 -28.70 -22.06
N ASN A 421 -5.66 -28.96 -22.90
CA ASN A 421 -4.88 -30.19 -22.81
C ASN A 421 -3.86 -30.11 -21.66
N GLU A 422 -3.30 -31.25 -21.26
CA GLU A 422 -2.40 -31.29 -20.09
C GLU A 422 -1.15 -30.41 -20.27
N THR A 423 -0.65 -30.19 -21.49
CA THR A 423 0.47 -29.26 -21.74
C THR A 423 0.09 -27.81 -21.44
N GLU A 424 -1.09 -27.37 -21.88
CA GLU A 424 -1.63 -26.03 -21.62
C GLU A 424 -1.89 -25.83 -20.12
N VAL A 425 -2.42 -26.86 -19.45
CA VAL A 425 -2.63 -26.83 -18.00
C VAL A 425 -1.30 -26.72 -17.26
N ARG A 426 -0.29 -27.53 -17.62
CA ARG A 426 1.05 -27.48 -17.01
C ARG A 426 1.69 -26.10 -17.16
N ALA A 427 1.63 -25.52 -18.35
CA ALA A 427 2.17 -24.19 -18.61
C ALA A 427 1.47 -23.10 -17.77
N ARG A 428 0.14 -23.19 -17.63
CA ARG A 428 -0.67 -22.19 -16.92
C ARG A 428 -0.61 -22.31 -15.39
N CYS A 429 -0.50 -23.53 -14.87
CA CYS A 429 -0.83 -23.81 -13.47
C CYS A 429 0.39 -24.08 -12.58
N ASN A 430 1.53 -24.42 -13.18
CA ASN A 430 2.67 -24.97 -12.46
C ASN A 430 3.96 -24.16 -12.64
N PHE A 431 3.99 -23.19 -13.55
CA PHE A 431 5.14 -22.30 -13.79
C PHE A 431 6.44 -23.09 -14.05
N PRO A 432 6.56 -23.79 -15.19
CA PRO A 432 7.70 -24.67 -15.49
C PRO A 432 9.05 -23.97 -15.64
N TYR A 433 9.04 -22.64 -15.65
CA TYR A 433 10.23 -21.80 -15.72
C TYR A 433 10.49 -21.06 -14.40
N ALA A 434 9.84 -21.47 -13.31
CA ALA A 434 10.03 -20.86 -12.00
C ALA A 434 11.51 -20.85 -11.61
N GLU A 435 11.98 -19.67 -11.23
CA GLU A 435 13.38 -19.43 -10.90
C GLU A 435 13.51 -18.68 -9.57
N MET A 436 14.21 -19.31 -8.64
CA MET A 436 14.65 -18.70 -7.39
C MET A 436 16.07 -19.18 -7.09
N VAL A 437 17.00 -18.23 -6.93
CA VAL A 437 18.43 -18.54 -6.72
C VAL A 437 18.94 -17.83 -5.49
N LEU A 438 19.65 -18.57 -4.64
CA LEU A 438 20.22 -18.08 -3.39
C LEU A 438 21.75 -18.12 -3.51
N ILE A 439 22.40 -16.96 -3.39
CA ILE A 439 23.86 -16.82 -3.45
C ILE A 439 24.33 -16.13 -2.15
N ASN A 440 25.14 -16.83 -1.35
CA ASN A 440 25.63 -16.33 -0.06
C ASN A 440 24.49 -15.90 0.88
N THR A 441 23.38 -16.62 0.85
CA THR A 441 22.16 -16.29 1.59
C THR A 441 22.21 -16.89 2.99
N LYS A 442 21.95 -16.09 4.02
CA LYS A 442 21.78 -16.56 5.40
C LYS A 442 20.35 -17.03 5.62
N THR A 443 20.19 -18.07 6.43
CA THR A 443 18.89 -18.65 6.75
C THR A 443 18.75 -18.92 8.24
N SER A 444 17.53 -18.78 8.74
CA SER A 444 17.14 -19.17 10.10
C SER A 444 15.67 -19.60 10.09
N GLY A 445 15.30 -20.61 10.88
CA GLY A 445 13.90 -21.06 10.95
C GLY A 445 13.35 -21.70 9.66
N ILE A 446 14.18 -21.91 8.63
CA ILE A 446 13.79 -22.58 7.39
C ILE A 446 13.83 -24.10 7.58
N SER A 447 12.79 -24.78 7.09
CA SER A 447 12.72 -26.25 7.08
C SER A 447 13.98 -26.84 6.43
N PRO A 448 14.57 -27.92 6.97
CA PRO A 448 15.71 -28.61 6.34
C PRO A 448 15.42 -29.06 4.90
N ARG A 449 14.14 -29.26 4.54
CA ARG A 449 13.70 -29.53 3.16
C ARG A 449 14.03 -28.39 2.19
N GLY A 450 14.16 -27.16 2.68
CA GLY A 450 14.46 -25.95 1.93
C GLY A 450 13.36 -25.60 0.94
N TRP A 451 13.33 -26.29 -0.20
CA TRP A 451 12.29 -26.15 -1.22
C TRP A 451 11.05 -26.95 -0.81
N GLY A 452 9.90 -26.28 -0.86
CA GLY A 452 8.62 -26.79 -0.39
C GLY A 452 7.99 -27.83 -1.32
N ASP A 453 6.67 -27.92 -1.28
CA ASP A 453 5.92 -28.83 -2.13
C ASP A 453 5.94 -28.38 -3.59
N ILE A 454 6.31 -29.31 -4.47
CA ILE A 454 6.42 -29.15 -5.92
C ILE A 454 5.62 -30.28 -6.54
N GLU A 455 4.84 -29.99 -7.58
CA GLU A 455 4.05 -31.02 -8.25
C GLU A 455 4.94 -32.17 -8.77
N PRO A 456 4.51 -33.45 -8.71
CA PRO A 456 5.34 -34.59 -9.11
C PRO A 456 5.77 -34.54 -10.58
N ASN A 457 6.95 -35.10 -10.88
CA ASN A 457 7.53 -35.05 -12.21
C ASN A 457 6.65 -35.70 -13.31
N SER A 458 5.82 -36.68 -12.94
CA SER A 458 4.85 -37.31 -13.86
C SER A 458 3.84 -36.31 -14.44
N THR A 459 3.56 -35.22 -13.72
CA THR A 459 2.64 -34.16 -14.13
C THR A 459 3.30 -32.79 -14.26
N PHE A 460 4.61 -32.65 -13.97
CA PHE A 460 5.32 -31.38 -14.03
C PHE A 460 6.81 -31.56 -14.34
N GLU A 461 7.27 -31.23 -15.55
CA GLU A 461 8.68 -31.41 -15.93
C GLU A 461 9.58 -30.35 -15.29
N TYR A 462 10.63 -30.80 -14.59
CA TYR A 462 11.55 -29.92 -13.87
C TYR A 462 12.68 -29.32 -14.71
N THR A 463 12.77 -29.69 -15.99
CA THR A 463 13.93 -29.40 -16.86
C THR A 463 14.31 -27.92 -16.95
N ASN A 464 13.32 -27.01 -16.81
CA ASN A 464 13.53 -25.57 -16.89
C ASN A 464 13.44 -24.87 -15.51
N LEU A 465 13.35 -25.62 -14.42
CA LEU A 465 13.32 -25.06 -13.07
C LEU A 465 14.72 -24.68 -12.61
N HIS A 466 14.83 -23.47 -12.07
CA HIS A 466 16.06 -22.98 -11.48
C HIS A 466 15.83 -22.70 -9.99
N LEU A 467 15.83 -23.76 -9.18
CA LEU A 467 15.73 -23.70 -7.72
C LEU A 467 17.12 -23.97 -7.13
N TRP A 468 17.95 -22.94 -7.06
CA TRP A 468 19.40 -23.10 -6.87
C TRP A 468 19.93 -22.46 -5.60
N GLU A 469 20.92 -23.10 -5.00
CA GLU A 469 21.62 -22.62 -3.80
C GLU A 469 23.14 -22.63 -4.01
N TYR A 470 23.80 -21.53 -3.67
CA TYR A 470 25.25 -21.44 -3.52
C TYR A 470 25.59 -20.81 -2.16
N ASN A 471 26.40 -21.51 -1.38
CA ASN A 471 26.89 -21.03 -0.08
C ASN A 471 25.75 -20.53 0.83
N THR A 472 24.67 -21.30 0.95
CA THR A 472 23.62 -21.03 1.95
C THR A 472 24.20 -21.24 3.35
N MET A 473 23.96 -20.29 4.24
CA MET A 473 24.56 -20.24 5.57
C MET A 473 23.50 -20.13 6.67
N ASP A 474 23.90 -20.38 7.91
CA ASP A 474 23.14 -20.02 9.09
C ASP A 474 23.26 -18.51 9.38
N ALA A 475 22.58 -18.04 10.42
CA ALA A 475 22.63 -16.63 10.83
C ALA A 475 24.07 -16.14 11.18
N LYS A 476 24.98 -17.05 11.55
CA LYS A 476 26.37 -16.75 11.90
C LYS A 476 27.31 -16.78 10.69
N GLY A 477 26.83 -17.14 9.50
CA GLY A 477 27.63 -17.25 8.29
C GLY A 477 28.35 -18.60 8.14
N VAL A 478 27.92 -19.62 8.86
CA VAL A 478 28.45 -20.99 8.71
C VAL A 478 27.62 -21.72 7.66
N PRO A 479 28.23 -22.38 6.66
CA PRO A 479 27.50 -23.19 5.68
C PRO A 479 26.60 -24.23 6.37
N ILE A 480 25.35 -24.36 5.92
CA ILE A 480 24.39 -25.30 6.51
C ILE A 480 24.40 -26.65 5.80
N ASP A 481 23.97 -27.68 6.54
CA ASP A 481 23.68 -28.98 5.95
C ASP A 481 22.45 -28.88 5.03
N ILE A 482 22.65 -29.28 3.78
CA ILE A 482 21.62 -29.29 2.75
C ILE A 482 21.26 -30.70 2.29
N SER A 483 21.73 -31.75 2.96
CA SER A 483 21.50 -33.14 2.53
C SER A 483 20.03 -33.55 2.55
N LYS A 484 19.17 -32.78 3.23
CA LYS A 484 17.73 -33.00 3.35
C LYS A 484 16.91 -32.17 2.36
N ARG A 485 17.54 -31.41 1.47
CA ARG A 485 16.83 -30.61 0.48
C ARG A 485 15.96 -31.47 -0.41
N ASN A 486 14.82 -30.92 -0.81
CA ASN A 486 14.00 -31.48 -1.87
C ASN A 486 14.86 -31.71 -3.14
N GLU A 487 14.68 -32.86 -3.79
CA GLU A 487 15.47 -33.32 -4.93
C GLU A 487 15.43 -32.39 -6.15
N VAL A 488 14.41 -31.55 -6.27
CA VAL A 488 14.30 -30.56 -7.35
C VAL A 488 15.30 -29.41 -7.15
N GLY A 489 15.73 -29.15 -5.92
CA GLY A 489 16.72 -28.14 -5.61
C GLY A 489 18.12 -28.54 -6.07
N LYS A 490 18.90 -27.59 -6.59
CA LYS A 490 20.28 -27.82 -7.03
C LYS A 490 21.27 -27.01 -6.21
N GLN A 491 22.30 -27.68 -5.70
CA GLN A 491 23.46 -27.00 -5.13
C GLN A 491 24.46 -26.65 -6.23
N LEU A 492 24.82 -25.37 -6.35
CA LEU A 492 25.90 -24.90 -7.21
C LEU A 492 27.25 -25.06 -6.49
N LYS A 493 28.30 -25.41 -7.23
CA LYS A 493 29.63 -25.70 -6.69
C LYS A 493 30.74 -25.02 -7.50
N MET A 494 31.81 -24.63 -6.82
CA MET A 494 33.04 -24.19 -7.47
C MET A 494 33.96 -25.40 -7.72
N PRO A 495 34.72 -25.41 -8.83
CA PRO A 495 34.75 -24.41 -9.91
C PRO A 495 33.65 -24.62 -10.98
N GLU A 496 32.93 -25.73 -10.94
CA GLU A 496 32.00 -26.20 -11.98
C GLU A 496 30.93 -25.17 -12.40
N ASN A 497 30.45 -24.35 -11.47
CA ASN A 497 29.41 -23.35 -11.70
C ASN A 497 29.91 -21.91 -11.58
N ALA A 498 31.22 -21.66 -11.71
CA ALA A 498 31.81 -20.33 -11.51
C ALA A 498 31.12 -19.23 -12.35
N THR A 499 30.89 -19.49 -13.64
CA THR A 499 30.19 -18.54 -14.53
C THR A 499 28.75 -18.29 -14.07
N THR A 500 28.00 -19.35 -13.80
CA THR A 500 26.62 -19.23 -13.29
C THR A 500 26.57 -18.43 -11.98
N ILE A 501 27.46 -18.71 -11.03
CA ILE A 501 27.50 -17.97 -9.77
C ILE A 501 27.82 -16.50 -10.02
N ALA A 502 28.77 -16.18 -10.91
CA ALA A 502 29.12 -14.81 -11.26
C ALA A 502 27.95 -14.06 -11.93
N ASP A 503 27.26 -14.71 -12.87
CA ASP A 503 26.11 -14.15 -13.58
C ASP A 503 24.97 -13.83 -12.61
N TYR A 504 24.55 -14.80 -11.78
CA TYR A 504 23.48 -14.59 -10.80
C TYR A 504 23.89 -13.70 -9.61
N SER A 505 25.18 -13.42 -9.42
CA SER A 505 25.65 -12.40 -8.48
C SER A 505 25.58 -10.97 -9.04
N ASN A 506 25.40 -10.83 -10.36
CA ASN A 506 25.37 -9.55 -11.04
C ASN A 506 23.93 -9.07 -11.27
N PRO A 507 23.47 -7.96 -10.64
CA PRO A 507 22.12 -7.47 -10.87
C PRO A 507 21.86 -7.09 -12.33
N ALA A 508 22.88 -6.68 -13.10
CA ALA A 508 22.71 -6.33 -14.51
C ALA A 508 22.37 -7.53 -15.39
N PHE A 509 22.89 -8.72 -15.07
CA PHE A 509 22.55 -9.96 -15.75
C PHE A 509 21.09 -10.34 -15.48
N VAL A 510 20.70 -10.34 -14.20
CA VAL A 510 19.36 -10.75 -13.77
C VAL A 510 18.28 -9.78 -14.24
N LEU A 511 18.51 -8.48 -14.09
CA LEU A 511 17.49 -7.46 -14.35
C LEU A 511 17.49 -6.95 -15.79
N GLY A 512 18.57 -7.17 -16.54
CA GLY A 512 18.78 -6.62 -17.89
C GLY A 512 19.14 -5.13 -17.91
N TRP A 513 19.49 -4.54 -16.75
CA TRP A 513 19.94 -3.15 -16.61
C TRP A 513 20.77 -3.00 -15.33
N SER A 514 21.65 -1.99 -15.28
CA SER A 514 22.50 -1.76 -14.11
C SER A 514 21.82 -0.80 -13.12
N PRO A 515 21.36 -1.26 -11.94
CA PRO A 515 20.73 -0.39 -10.97
C PRO A 515 21.71 0.59 -10.34
N VAL A 516 21.27 1.83 -10.19
CA VAL A 516 21.96 2.89 -9.46
C VAL A 516 20.98 3.50 -8.47
N VAL A 517 21.26 3.30 -7.18
CA VAL A 517 20.54 3.99 -6.11
C VAL A 517 21.02 5.44 -6.11
N VAL A 518 20.10 6.38 -6.32
CA VAL A 518 20.38 7.83 -6.37
C VAL A 518 20.22 8.45 -4.99
#